data_AF-A0A4P8L5I2-F1
#
_entry.id   AF-A0A4P8L5I2-F1
#
_cell.length_a   1.000
_cell.length_b   1.000
_cell.length_c   1.000
_cell.angle_alpha   90.00
_cell.angle_beta   90.00
_cell.angle_gamma   90.00
#
_symmetry.space_group_name_H-M   'P 1'
#
loop_
_entity.id
_entity.type
_entity.pdbx_description
1 polymer ?
#
loop_
_entity_poly.entity_id
_entity_poly.type
_entity_poly.pdbx_seq_one_letter_code
_entity_poly.pdbx_strand_id
1 'polypeptide(L)' 'MSDDILKDYEKAQEMAQRRFRKDVDGFRHRRRLDLEDLLRTEREKPEEFQDPEKIEWILAELKQIDDQEG' A
#
# COMPACT_ATOMS: atom_id res chain seq x y z
N MET A 1 -35.12 -20.29 -14.71
CA MET A 1 -33.76 -20.79 -15.04
C MET A 1 -32.80 -19.66 -15.40
N SER A 2 -33.25 -18.58 -16.06
CA SER A 2 -32.39 -17.43 -16.40
C SER A 2 -32.11 -16.47 -15.22
N ASP A 3 -33.09 -16.29 -14.31
CA ASP A 3 -32.97 -15.39 -13.16
C ASP A 3 -32.01 -15.89 -12.08
N ASP A 4 -31.87 -17.20 -11.90
CA ASP A 4 -30.97 -17.77 -10.90
C ASP A 4 -29.50 -17.58 -11.29
N ILE A 5 -29.19 -17.66 -12.60
CA ILE A 5 -27.85 -17.45 -13.14
C ILE A 5 -27.41 -15.99 -12.98
N LEU A 6 -28.34 -15.04 -13.20
CA LEU A 6 -28.09 -13.61 -13.02
C LEU A 6 -27.79 -13.26 -11.55
N LYS A 7 -28.56 -13.83 -10.61
CA LYS A 7 -28.31 -13.64 -9.17
C LYS A 7 -26.99 -14.22 -8.71
N ASP A 8 -26.61 -15.40 -9.20
CA ASP A 8 -25.32 -16.01 -8.85
C ASP A 8 -24.14 -15.21 -9.42
N TYR A 9 -24.30 -14.61 -10.60
CA TYR A 9 -23.30 -13.72 -11.20
C TYR A 9 -23.12 -12.43 -10.38
N GLU A 10 -24.21 -11.78 -9.97
CA GLU A 10 -24.16 -10.58 -9.11
C GLU A 10 -23.49 -10.89 -7.76
N LYS A 11 -23.83 -12.03 -7.15
CA LYS A 11 -23.26 -12.46 -5.86
C LYS A 11 -21.77 -12.78 -5.96
N ALA A 12 -21.33 -13.36 -7.07
CA ALA A 12 -19.92 -13.59 -7.35
C ALA A 12 -19.15 -12.27 -7.54
N GLN A 13 -19.77 -11.29 -8.20
CA GLN A 13 -19.17 -9.97 -8.41
C GLN A 13 -19.05 -9.18 -7.09
N GLU A 14 -20.06 -9.22 -6.22
CA GLU A 14 -19.99 -8.64 -4.88
C GLU A 14 -18.91 -9.30 -4.01
N MET A 15 -18.79 -10.63 -4.07
CA MET A 15 -17.74 -11.37 -3.35
C MET A 15 -16.34 -11.03 -3.88
N ALA A 16 -16.18 -10.87 -5.19
CA ALA A 16 -14.92 -10.46 -5.80
C ALA A 16 -14.53 -9.03 -5.39
N GLN A 17 -15.46 -8.08 -5.47
CA GLN A 17 -15.22 -6.68 -5.07
C GLN A 17 -14.88 -6.55 -3.58
N ARG A 18 -15.52 -7.34 -2.70
CA ARG A 18 -15.21 -7.39 -1.26
C ARG A 18 -13.81 -7.94 -0.97
N ARG A 19 -13.28 -8.86 -1.79
CA ARG A 19 -11.90 -9.36 -1.65
C ARG A 19 -10.88 -8.34 -2.14
N PHE A 20 -11.15 -7.63 -3.23
CA PHE A 20 -10.25 -6.60 -3.76
C PHE A 20 -10.14 -5.36 -2.86
N ARG A 21 -11.23 -4.95 -2.20
CA ARG A 21 -11.19 -3.82 -1.24
C ARG A 21 -10.41 -4.13 0.03
N LYS A 22 -10.27 -5.40 0.42
CA LYS A 22 -9.68 -5.80 1.71
C LYS A 22 -8.15 -5.73 1.76
N ASP A 23 -7.46 -5.73 0.63
CA ASP A 23 -5.99 -5.81 0.61
C ASP A 23 -5.30 -4.49 0.26
N VAL A 24 -6.06 -3.43 -0.08
CA VAL A 24 -5.47 -2.12 -0.42
C VAL A 24 -4.92 -1.44 0.84
N ASP A 25 -5.68 -1.44 1.94
CA ASP A 25 -5.23 -0.86 3.22
C ASP A 25 -4.07 -1.67 3.81
N GLY A 26 -4.16 -3.00 3.73
CA GLY A 26 -3.07 -3.90 4.14
C GLY A 26 -1.81 -3.70 3.31
N PHE A 27 -1.95 -3.46 2.00
CA PHE A 27 -0.83 -3.15 1.13
C PHE A 27 -0.20 -1.79 1.44
N ARG A 28 -1.01 -0.75 1.65
CA ARG A 28 -0.53 0.59 2.04
C ARG A 28 0.21 0.54 3.37
N HIS A 29 -0.34 -0.15 4.36
CA HIS A 29 0.30 -0.31 5.67
C HIS A 29 1.64 -1.07 5.58
N ARG A 30 1.67 -2.19 4.84
CA ARG A 30 2.93 -2.92 4.58
C ARG A 30 3.97 -2.03 3.88
N ARG A 31 3.54 -1.32 2.83
CA ARG A 31 4.40 -0.42 2.07
C ARG A 31 4.97 0.71 2.95
N ARG A 32 4.17 1.27 3.85
CA ARG A 32 4.62 2.26 4.83
C ARG A 32 5.70 1.68 5.75
N LEU A 33 5.47 0.51 6.33
CA LEU A 33 6.46 -0.16 7.21
C LEU A 33 7.78 -0.43 6.48
N ASP A 34 7.71 -0.89 5.22
CA ASP A 34 8.90 -1.13 4.40
C ASP A 34 9.70 0.16 4.15
N LEU A 35 9.02 1.29 3.89
CA LEU A 35 9.65 2.59 3.69
C LEU A 35 10.23 3.16 4.98
N GLU A 36 9.55 3.01 6.11
CA GLU A 36 10.06 3.39 7.43
C GLU A 36 11.33 2.60 7.78
N ASP A 37 11.36 1.29 7.48
CA ASP A 37 12.54 0.45 7.70
C ASP A 37 13.71 0.81 6.78
N LEU A 38 13.41 1.12 5.52
CA LEU A 38 14.40 1.59 4.55
C LEU A 38 15.01 2.93 4.98
N LEU A 39 14.18 3.87 5.48
CA LEU A 39 14.62 5.16 6.00
C LEU A 39 15.52 4.99 7.23
N ARG A 40 15.13 4.09 8.15
CA ARG A 40 15.93 3.75 9.33
C ARG A 40 17.30 3.21 8.91
N THR A 41 17.30 2.21 8.04
CA THR A 41 18.52 1.58 7.52
C THR A 41 19.44 2.61 6.86
N GLU A 42 18.88 3.56 6.10
CA GLU A 42 19.67 4.59 5.45
C GLU A 42 20.27 5.59 6.45
N ARG A 43 19.52 5.96 7.51
CA ARG A 43 19.99 6.88 8.57
C ARG A 43 21.00 6.26 9.54
N GLU A 44 20.97 4.94 9.72
CA GLU A 44 21.93 4.22 10.55
C GLU A 44 23.31 4.14 9.88
N LYS A 45 23.40 4.38 8.57
CA LYS A 45 24.68 4.50 7.89
C LYS A 45 25.44 5.75 8.37
N PRO A 46 26.78 5.70 8.40
CA PRO A 46 27.58 6.90 8.58
C PRO A 46 27.23 7.96 7.53
N GLU A 47 27.25 9.26 7.88
CA GLU A 47 26.80 10.37 7.02
C GLU A 47 27.43 10.35 5.61
N GLU A 48 28.69 9.93 5.50
CA GLU A 48 29.41 9.80 4.22
C GLU A 48 28.86 8.70 3.29
N PHE A 49 28.09 7.75 3.83
CA PHE A 49 27.43 6.65 3.11
C PHE A 49 25.91 6.80 3.03
N GLN A 50 25.35 7.86 3.63
CA GLN A 50 23.94 8.16 3.48
C GLN A 50 23.68 8.67 2.07
N ASP A 51 22.63 8.14 1.46
CA ASP A 51 22.14 8.64 0.18
C ASP A 51 21.03 9.70 0.42
N PRO A 52 21.33 11.00 0.30
CA PRO A 52 20.36 12.05 0.55
C PRO A 52 19.21 12.04 -0.47
N GLU A 53 19.47 11.66 -1.72
CA GLU A 53 18.43 11.58 -2.76
C GLU A 53 17.44 10.45 -2.42
N LYS A 54 17.97 9.31 -1.97
CA LYS A 54 17.14 8.20 -1.51
C LYS A 54 16.33 8.55 -0.27
N ILE A 55 16.93 9.25 0.71
CA ILE A 55 16.20 9.71 1.91
C ILE A 55 15.07 10.65 1.52
N GLU A 56 15.32 11.62 0.64
CA GLU A 56 14.31 12.55 0.16
C GLU A 56 13.17 11.82 -0.57
N TRP A 57 13.50 10.86 -1.44
CA TRP A 57 12.52 10.03 -2.12
C TRP A 57 11.65 9.23 -1.14
N ILE A 58 12.26 8.59 -0.13
CA ILE A 58 11.51 7.81 0.88
C ILE A 58 10.55 8.70 1.67
N LEU A 59 10.99 9.89 2.07
CA LEU A 59 10.16 10.85 2.78
C LEU A 59 8.99 11.34 1.92
N ALA A 60 9.22 11.60 0.64
CA ALA A 60 8.17 11.98 -0.30
C ALA A 60 7.15 10.86 -0.51
N GLU A 61 7.60 9.62 -0.62
CA GLU A 61 6.73 8.45 -0.78
C GLU A 61 5.88 8.19 0.48
N LEU A 62 6.47 8.30 1.67
CA LEU A 62 5.74 8.20 2.95
C LEU A 62 4.66 9.28 3.06
N LYS A 63 4.99 10.51 2.68
CA LYS A 63 4.03 11.62 2.67
C LYS A 63 2.86 11.35 1.72
N GLN A 64 3.11 10.79 0.52
CA GLN A 64 2.03 10.44 -0.40
C GLN A 64 1.11 9.36 0.15
N ILE A 65 1.63 8.44 0.96
CA ILE A 65 0.80 7.41 1.62
C ILE A 65 -0.07 8.07 2.71
N ASP A 66 0.51 8.94 3.54
CA ASP A 66 -0.23 9.68 4.57
C ASP A 66 -1.32 10.58 3.96
N ASP A 67 -1.04 11.28 2.85
CA ASP A 67 -2.01 12.12 2.13
C ASP A 67 -3.14 11.31 1.47
N GLN A 68 -2.96 10.00 1.27
CA GLN A 68 -3.98 9.08 0.75
C GLN A 68 -4.81 8.38 1.84
N GLU A 69 -4.44 8.51 3.11
CA GLU A 69 -5.19 8.01 4.28
C GLU A 69 -6.16 9.07 4.87
N GLY A 70 -6.05 10.35 4.46
CA GLY A 70 -6.96 11.44 4.80
C GLY A 70 -8.13 11.63 3.83
#